data_AF-A0A0C1KDH2-F1
#
_entry.id   AF-A0A0C1KDH2-F1
#
_cell.length_a   1.000
_cell.length_b   1.000
_cell.length_c   1.000
_cell.angle_alpha   90.00
_cell.angle_beta   90.00
_cell.angle_gamma   90.00
#
_symmetry.space_group_name_H-M   'P 1'
#
loop_
_entity.id
_entity.type
_entity.pdbx_description
1 polymer ?
#
loop_
_entity_poly.entity_id
_entity_poly.type
_entity_poly.pdbx_seq_one_letter_code
_entity_poly.pdbx_strand_id
1 'polypeptide(L)'
;METLIYKIFLENWQRKIVAVALAVILWLCVNYSITATKTILGVPIRIINLPADKTIQGLLPNGILNKRIALTLSGRKNVIRELEPGDLEVLIDSSSIDRDEWVLLITKKI
;
A
#
# COMPACT_ATOMS: atom_id res chain seq x y z
N MET A 1 -40.14 -22.21 27.38
CA MET A 1 -39.01 -21.44 26.81
C MET A 1 -38.69 -21.88 25.38
N GLU A 2 -38.69 -23.18 25.11
CA GLU A 2 -38.42 -23.77 23.78
C GLU A 2 -39.37 -23.27 22.67
N THR A 3 -40.65 -23.07 22.97
CA THR A 3 -41.65 -22.58 22.02
C THR A 3 -41.46 -21.11 21.62
N LEU A 4 -40.92 -20.28 22.53
CA LEU A 4 -40.56 -18.89 22.24
C LEU A 4 -39.31 -18.82 21.36
N ILE A 5 -38.33 -19.68 21.62
CA ILE A 5 -37.11 -19.79 20.81
C ILE A 5 -37.48 -20.27 19.40
N TYR A 6 -38.35 -21.28 19.27
CA TYR A 6 -38.81 -21.78 17.98
C TYR A 6 -39.55 -20.70 17.17
N LYS A 7 -40.46 -19.93 17.78
CA LYS A 7 -41.12 -18.81 17.09
C LYS A 7 -40.14 -17.70 16.70
N ILE A 8 -39.24 -17.31 17.61
CA ILE A 8 -38.29 -16.21 17.32
C ILE A 8 -37.28 -16.63 16.25
N PHE A 9 -36.86 -17.89 16.17
CA PHE A 9 -35.84 -18.32 15.21
C PHE A 9 -36.39 -18.95 13.93
N LEU A 10 -37.44 -19.77 13.99
CA LEU A 10 -37.97 -20.50 12.82
C LEU A 10 -39.17 -19.83 12.13
N GLU A 11 -39.89 -18.92 12.79
CA GLU A 11 -40.94 -18.16 12.12
C GLU A 11 -40.30 -17.16 11.14
N ASN A 12 -40.67 -17.25 9.87
CA ASN A 12 -40.14 -16.43 8.77
C ASN A 12 -38.61 -16.48 8.61
N TRP A 13 -38.00 -17.65 8.88
CA TRP A 13 -36.54 -17.84 8.81
C TRP A 13 -35.93 -17.45 7.45
N GLN A 14 -36.66 -17.67 6.34
CA GLN A 14 -36.23 -17.28 4.99
C GLN A 14 -36.00 -15.76 4.88
N ARG A 15 -36.95 -14.95 5.35
CA ARG A 15 -36.85 -13.48 5.31
C ARG A 15 -35.70 -12.98 6.18
N LYS A 16 -35.43 -13.64 7.31
CA LYS A 16 -34.32 -13.32 8.21
C LYS A 16 -32.96 -13.63 7.57
N ILE A 17 -32.83 -14.77 6.90
CA ILE A 17 -31.60 -15.11 6.16
C ILE A 17 -31.33 -14.10 5.05
N VAL A 18 -32.35 -13.72 4.27
CA VAL A 18 -32.19 -12.69 3.22
C VAL A 18 -31.74 -11.36 3.82
N ALA A 19 -32.33 -10.95 4.95
CA ALA A 19 -31.92 -9.73 5.64
C ALA A 19 -30.47 -9.78 6.13
N VAL A 20 -30.03 -10.90 6.71
CA VAL A 20 -28.64 -11.10 7.15
C VAL A 20 -27.68 -11.14 5.95
N ALA A 21 -28.04 -11.84 4.87
CA ALA A 21 -27.24 -11.89 3.65
C ALA A 21 -27.05 -10.49 3.06
N LEU A 22 -28.12 -9.70 2.97
CA LEU A 22 -28.03 -8.30 2.53
C LEU A 22 -27.16 -7.45 3.46
N ALA A 23 -27.30 -7.61 4.78
CA ALA A 23 -26.46 -6.90 5.75
C ALA A 23 -24.96 -7.25 5.57
N VAL A 24 -24.63 -8.53 5.35
CA VAL A 24 -23.26 -8.97 5.09
C VAL A 24 -22.74 -8.40 3.76
N ILE A 25 -23.53 -8.43 2.69
CA ILE A 25 -23.14 -7.86 1.39
C ILE A 25 -22.86 -6.36 1.53
N LEU A 26 -23.75 -5.62 2.20
CA LEU A 26 -23.56 -4.20 2.45
C LEU A 26 -22.30 -3.94 3.28
N TRP A 27 -22.06 -4.74 4.32
CA TRP A 27 -20.86 -4.64 5.14
C TRP A 27 -19.57 -4.91 4.34
N LEU A 28 -19.55 -5.92 3.47
CA LEU A 28 -18.41 -6.19 2.61
C LEU A 28 -18.16 -5.06 1.61
N CYS A 29 -19.22 -4.59 0.93
CA CYS A 29 -19.11 -3.46 -0.01
C CYS A 29 -18.54 -2.21 0.66
N VAL A 30 -19.01 -1.89 1.88
CA VAL A 30 -18.49 -0.74 2.64
C VAL A 30 -17.03 -0.95 3.03
N ASN A 31 -16.65 -2.11 3.60
CA ASN A 31 -15.27 -2.32 4.04
C ASN A 31 -14.27 -2.32 2.89
N TYR A 32 -14.60 -2.94 1.75
CA TYR A 32 -13.68 -3.01 0.62
C TYR A 32 -13.59 -1.71 -0.18
N SER A 33 -14.58 -0.82 -0.08
CA SER A 33 -14.58 0.48 -0.75
C SER A 33 -13.71 1.52 -0.04
N ILE A 34 -13.38 1.33 1.25
CA ILE A 34 -12.61 2.32 2.00
C ILE A 34 -11.14 2.29 1.57
N THR A 35 -10.79 3.27 0.73
CA THR A 35 -9.42 3.63 0.43
C THR A 35 -8.89 4.61 1.48
N ALA A 36 -7.61 4.51 1.78
CA ALA A 36 -6.89 5.45 2.63
C ALA A 36 -5.68 5.99 1.89
N THR A 37 -5.33 7.24 2.18
CA THR A 37 -4.11 7.89 1.70
C THR A 37 -3.20 8.14 2.89
N LYS A 38 -1.95 7.71 2.80
CA LYS A 38 -0.92 7.95 3.83
C LYS A 38 0.34 8.49 3.16
N THR A 39 0.90 9.53 3.74
CA THR A 39 2.22 10.04 3.37
C THR A 39 3.26 9.42 4.29
N ILE A 40 4.18 8.67 3.71
CA ILE A 40 5.27 8.00 4.41
C ILE A 40 6.53 8.81 4.15
N LEU A 41 7.12 9.31 5.23
CA LEU A 41 8.30 10.14 5.21
C LEU A 41 9.56 9.27 5.37
N GLY A 42 10.67 9.71 4.79
CA GLY A 42 11.97 9.13 5.09
C GLY A 42 12.26 7.82 4.35
N VAL A 43 11.61 7.60 3.21
CA VAL A 43 11.82 6.40 2.36
C VAL A 43 13.22 6.47 1.74
N PRO A 44 14.04 5.41 1.88
CA PRO A 44 15.38 5.35 1.29
C PRO A 44 15.32 5.21 -0.23
N ILE A 45 16.30 5.81 -0.91
CA ILE A 45 16.54 5.63 -2.34
C ILE A 45 17.80 4.81 -2.51
N ARG A 46 17.70 3.69 -3.21
CA ARG A 46 18.82 2.81 -3.54
C ARG A 46 19.12 2.84 -5.02
N ILE A 47 20.39 2.94 -5.33
CA ILE A 47 20.89 2.98 -6.71
C ILE A 47 21.44 1.61 -7.05
N ILE A 48 20.99 1.06 -8.16
CA ILE A 48 21.47 -0.21 -8.71
C ILE A 48 22.14 0.02 -10.06
N ASN A 49 23.04 -0.89 -10.41
CA ASN A 49 23.77 -0.89 -11.68
C ASN A 49 24.56 0.39 -11.97
N LEU A 50 25.14 1.01 -10.94
CA LEU A 50 26.00 2.18 -11.13
C LEU A 50 27.34 1.73 -11.75
N PRO A 51 27.77 2.33 -12.87
CA PRO A 51 29.09 2.08 -13.45
C PRO A 51 30.21 2.31 -12.43
N ALA A 52 31.21 1.43 -12.37
CA ALA A 52 32.24 1.45 -11.32
C ALA A 52 33.15 2.68 -11.37
N ASP A 53 33.17 3.39 -12.50
CA ASP A 53 33.86 4.64 -12.76
C ASP A 53 33.07 5.88 -12.31
N LYS A 54 31.82 5.71 -11.84
CA LYS A 54 30.93 6.80 -11.47
C LYS A 54 30.53 6.74 -9.99
N THR A 55 30.30 7.91 -9.41
CA THR A 55 29.73 8.06 -8.06
C THR A 55 28.67 9.13 -8.08
N ILE A 56 27.71 9.03 -7.16
CA ILE A 56 26.65 10.01 -7.00
C ILE A 56 26.86 10.70 -5.66
N GLN A 57 26.75 12.03 -5.65
CA GLN A 57 26.95 12.81 -4.44
C GLN A 57 25.99 12.37 -3.33
N GLY A 58 26.53 12.04 -2.16
CA GLY A 58 25.74 11.58 -1.02
C GLY A 58 25.30 10.12 -1.11
N LEU A 59 25.87 9.32 -2.03
CA LEU A 59 25.74 7.87 -2.01
C LEU A 59 26.54 7.28 -0.84
N LEU A 60 25.88 6.50 0.00
CA LEU A 60 26.49 5.80 1.12
C LEU A 60 27.14 4.49 0.64
N PRO A 61 28.07 3.89 1.42
CA PRO A 61 28.74 2.64 1.03
C PRO A 61 27.80 1.43 0.82
N ASN A 62 26.58 1.51 1.33
CA ASN A 62 25.54 0.50 1.16
C ASN A 62 24.71 0.68 -0.13
N GLY A 63 25.03 1.67 -0.97
CA GLY A 63 24.29 1.97 -2.21
C GLY A 63 23.00 2.77 -2.01
N ILE A 64 22.75 3.28 -0.79
CA ILE A 64 21.60 4.12 -0.47
C ILE A 64 22.02 5.59 -0.49
N LEU A 65 21.20 6.47 -1.05
CA LEU A 65 21.41 7.91 -0.96
C LEU A 65 21.12 8.43 0.45
N ASN A 66 21.95 9.35 0.94
CA ASN A 66 21.72 10.05 2.21
C ASN A 66 20.40 10.86 2.18
N LYS A 67 19.98 11.33 1.00
CA LYS A 67 18.71 12.02 0.82
C LYS A 67 17.55 11.03 0.82
N ARG A 68 16.54 11.30 1.64
CA ARG A 68 15.30 10.53 1.71
C ARG A 68 14.15 11.30 1.07
N ILE A 69 13.11 10.58 0.65
CA ILE A 69 11.92 11.19 0.02
C ILE A 69 10.65 10.86 0.79
N ALA A 70 9.62 11.66 0.55
CA ALA A 70 8.26 11.42 1.01
C ALA A 70 7.46 10.76 -0.11
N LEU A 71 6.82 9.62 0.18
CA LEU A 71 5.92 8.94 -0.74
C LEU A 71 4.49 9.06 -0.23
N THR A 72 3.57 9.51 -1.08
CA THR A 72 2.14 9.49 -0.79
C THR A 72 1.52 8.30 -1.50
N LEU A 73 1.02 7.34 -0.71
CA LEU A 73 0.40 6.12 -1.21
C LEU A 73 -1.10 6.14 -0.93
N SER A 74 -1.90 5.76 -1.92
CA SER A 74 -3.34 5.58 -1.82
C SER A 74 -3.71 4.15 -2.18
N GLY A 75 -4.50 3.49 -1.33
CA GLY A 75 -4.85 2.09 -1.51
C GLY A 75 -5.85 1.60 -0.46
N ARG A 76 -6.01 0.27 -0.36
CA ARG A 76 -6.90 -0.34 0.64
C ARG A 76 -6.47 0.08 2.05
N LYS A 77 -7.42 0.54 2.87
CA LYS A 77 -7.14 1.06 4.21
C LYS A 77 -6.31 0.14 5.09
N ASN A 78 -6.56 -1.17 5.03
CA ASN A 78 -5.84 -2.15 5.86
C ASN A 78 -4.35 -2.17 5.51
N VAL A 79 -4.02 -2.23 4.21
CA VAL A 79 -2.64 -2.23 3.72
C VAL A 79 -1.95 -0.90 4.01
N ILE A 80 -2.60 0.22 3.69
CA ILE A 80 -1.99 1.55 3.84
C ILE A 80 -1.71 1.92 5.29
N ARG A 81 -2.55 1.47 6.24
CA ARG A 81 -2.32 1.75 7.67
C ARG A 81 -1.10 1.03 8.21
N GLU A 82 -0.90 -0.22 7.79
CA GLU A 82 0.17 -1.11 8.26
C GLU A 82 1.54 -0.77 7.66
N LEU A 83 1.61 -0.10 6.50
CA LEU A 83 2.88 0.27 5.87
C LEU A 83 3.75 1.19 6.74
N GLU A 84 4.99 0.77 6.99
CA GLU A 84 6.03 1.57 7.64
C GLU A 84 7.07 2.08 6.64
N PRO A 85 7.86 3.12 6.99
CA PRO A 85 8.93 3.62 6.11
C PRO A 85 9.98 2.56 5.74
N GLY A 86 10.20 1.56 6.60
CA GLY A 86 11.16 0.47 6.36
C GLY A 86 10.69 -0.55 5.32
N ASP A 87 9.39 -0.61 5.05
CA ASP A 87 8.80 -1.56 4.10
C ASP A 87 8.91 -1.07 2.64
N LEU A 88 9.36 0.17 2.44
CA LEU A 88 9.42 0.82 1.16
C LEU A 88 10.86 1.17 0.80
N GLU A 89 11.22 0.89 -0.44
CA GLU A 89 12.50 1.28 -1.01
C GLU A 89 12.27 1.76 -2.45
N VAL A 90 12.88 2.88 -2.80
CA VAL A 90 12.88 3.37 -4.18
C VAL A 90 14.15 2.91 -4.87
N LEU A 91 14.00 2.05 -5.87
CA LEU A 91 15.11 1.56 -6.68
C LEU A 91 15.26 2.41 -7.95
N ILE A 92 16.46 2.94 -8.15
CA ILE A 92 16.84 3.65 -9.36
C ILE A 92 17.86 2.81 -10.11
N ASP A 93 17.51 2.37 -11.32
CA ASP A 93 18.43 1.71 -12.23
C ASP A 93 19.24 2.76 -12.99
N SER A 94 20.56 2.74 -12.79
CA SER A 94 21.49 3.69 -13.39
C SER A 94 22.27 3.12 -14.59
N SER A 95 21.92 1.92 -15.05
CA SER A 95 22.59 1.26 -16.19
C SER A 95 22.54 2.04 -17.50
N SER A 96 21.52 2.87 -17.70
CA SER A 96 21.31 3.66 -18.93
C SER A 96 21.82 5.11 -18.85
N ILE A 97 22.55 5.44 -17.78
CA ILE A 97 22.90 6.82 -17.45
C ILE A 97 24.35 7.12 -17.87
N ASP A 98 24.48 7.69 -19.07
CA ASP A 98 25.77 8.08 -19.63
C ASP A 98 26.17 9.53 -19.36
N ARG A 99 25.25 10.36 -18.86
CA ARG A 99 25.47 11.80 -18.63
C ARG A 99 25.74 12.12 -17.15
N ASP A 100 26.55 13.16 -16.92
CA ASP A 100 26.92 13.62 -15.57
C ASP A 100 25.74 14.18 -14.78
N GLU A 101 24.81 14.86 -15.47
CA GLU A 101 23.58 15.38 -14.88
C GLU A 101 22.35 14.80 -15.57
N TRP A 102 21.37 14.40 -14.76
CA TRP A 102 20.12 13.84 -15.24
C TRP A 102 19.01 14.04 -14.21
N VAL A 103 17.77 14.10 -14.68
CA VAL A 103 16.57 14.18 -13.86
C VAL A 103 15.69 12.98 -14.21
N LEU A 104 15.48 12.05 -13.26
CA LEU A 104 14.49 10.99 -13.44
C LEU A 104 13.19 11.38 -12.76
N LEU A 105 12.10 11.16 -13.48
CA LEU A 105 10.77 11.14 -12.90
C LEU A 105 10.50 9.73 -12.36
N ILE A 106 10.35 9.60 -11.05
CA ILE A 106 9.95 8.34 -10.42
C ILE A 106 8.44 8.19 -10.60
N THR A 107 8.03 7.38 -11.58
CA THR A 107 6.62 7.06 -11.83
C THR A 107 6.31 5.66 -11.30
N LYS A 108 5.08 5.48 -10.81
CA LYS A 108 4.54 4.17 -10.44
C LYS A 108 4.64 3.23 -11.66
N LYS A 109 5.28 2.08 -11.50
CA LYS A 109 5.24 1.01 -12.51
C LYS A 109 3.78 0.58 -12.71
N ILE A 110 3.25 0.81 -13.92
CA ILE A 110 1.87 0.49 -14.31
C ILE A 110 1.70 -1.03 -14.36
#